data_AF-A0A2D8K022-F1
#
_entry.id   AF-A0A2D8K022-F1
#
_cell.length_a   1.000
_cell.length_b   1.000
_cell.length_c   1.000
_cell.angle_alpha   90.00
_cell.angle_beta   90.00
_cell.angle_gamma   90.00
#
_symmetry.space_group_name_H-M   'P 1'
#
loop_
_entity.id
_entity.type
_entity.pdbx_description
1 polymer ?
#
loop_
_entity_poly.entity_id
_entity_poly.type
_entity_poly.pdbx_seq_one_letter_code
_entity_poly.pdbx_strand_id
1 'polypeptide(L)'
;PITHLLSGIYSQTEAGTLSLRVGETGHDRFGLTGTARLAGTLEVPFQTSTLATSYDLFTASDEITGTFNTLTTPGLPGYVTTALDYADNVVTLDLTSQMALQTGLTANQSAVGGAVDAAFNSGALATAGNATADALNSIYSLSGSQLAPALGSLSGEIYASQRSVLLNDGRFTRQTVLDRLRQLNYGNTAGPLTSLGGGQADTSGLVTGYDADTSGNAPGFNDNGSSGFSVWGTGYGGWGSIDGDGNASSVDTSLGGILTGIDARLDPNSYAGVALGYSHSNSTIDGVNSSADADSGIIAAYAGTNLEGVNVRGGVSYTFSDVNTSRGIELPALVTSADGQFNAGLTQIFGEIGYGMEFQEVAVEPFAGLAWAHLNTDGFTESSTAAGLTGDSQVSDVGYGTLGIRIAKDFAMQGGGILTPRAALAWQYAFGDLNPGTTLSFAALGGSAFTASGVPLSENTALIDIGLDLQIGTSMTAGISYVGQFASETRQNDVRGTLSWRF
;
A
#
# COMPACT_ATOMS: atom_id res chain seq x y z
N PRO A 1 18.49 13.37 43.07
CA PRO A 1 17.99 14.74 43.25
C PRO A 1 18.58 15.39 44.52
N ILE A 2 19.01 16.64 44.43
CA ILE A 2 19.53 17.45 45.54
C ILE A 2 18.49 18.51 45.90
N THR A 3 18.18 18.66 47.19
CA THR A 3 17.37 19.78 47.67
C THR A 3 18.25 20.72 48.47
N HIS A 4 18.42 21.95 47.98
CA HIS A 4 19.06 23.03 48.71
C HIS A 4 18.04 23.63 49.67
N LEU A 5 18.32 23.58 50.98
CA LEU A 5 17.44 24.16 52.00
C LEU A 5 18.14 25.34 52.65
N LEU A 6 17.53 26.52 52.55
CA LEU A 6 18.00 27.75 53.19
C LEU A 6 16.89 28.39 54.02
N SER A 7 17.27 29.22 54.99
CA SER A 7 16.34 30.02 55.77
C SER A 7 16.80 31.47 55.81
N GLY A 8 15.85 32.40 55.79
CA GLY A 8 16.10 33.83 55.72
C GLY A 8 15.76 34.42 54.35
N ILE A 9 16.49 35.47 53.95
CA ILE A 9 16.26 36.17 52.69
C ILE A 9 17.24 35.64 51.63
N TYR A 10 16.71 35.12 50.53
CA TYR A 10 17.50 34.83 49.34
C TYR A 10 17.37 35.99 48.35
N SER A 11 18.50 36.52 47.88
CA SER A 11 18.51 37.55 46.84
C SER A 11 19.53 37.18 45.79
N GLN A 12 19.06 36.85 44.59
CA GLN A 12 19.92 36.73 43.42
C GLN A 12 20.05 38.11 42.76
N THR A 13 21.24 38.47 42.32
CA THR A 13 21.49 39.70 41.56
C THR A 13 21.51 39.41 40.05
N GLU A 14 21.45 40.43 39.21
CA GLU A 14 21.47 40.28 37.74
C GLU A 14 22.70 39.53 37.21
N ALA A 15 23.82 39.54 37.94
CA ALA A 15 25.04 38.80 37.58
C ALA A 15 25.06 37.36 38.11
N GLY A 16 24.10 36.97 38.96
CA GLY A 16 24.03 35.66 39.57
C GLY A 16 23.45 34.61 38.63
N THR A 17 23.89 33.36 38.82
CA THR A 17 23.30 32.17 38.20
C THR A 17 22.92 31.18 39.29
N LEU A 18 21.66 30.76 39.31
CA LEU A 18 21.19 29.58 40.04
C LEU A 18 21.12 28.42 39.05
N SER A 19 21.80 27.30 39.35
CA SER A 19 21.78 26.10 38.50
C SER A 19 21.08 24.96 39.22
N LEU A 20 20.01 24.42 38.63
CA LEU A 20 19.20 23.34 39.19
C LEU A 20 19.04 22.25 38.12
N ARG A 21 19.68 21.10 38.30
CA ARG A 21 19.74 20.05 37.28
C ARG A 21 18.48 19.19 37.24
N VAL A 22 18.11 18.74 36.04
CA VAL A 22 17.19 17.60 35.83
C VAL A 22 18.00 16.36 35.44
N GLY A 23 17.88 15.28 36.21
CA GLY A 23 18.57 14.01 35.95
C GLY A 23 17.62 12.80 35.96
N GLU A 24 18.16 11.62 35.66
CA GLU A 24 17.39 10.37 35.48
C GLU A 24 16.55 9.97 36.70
N THR A 25 17.01 10.28 37.91
CA THR A 25 16.35 9.90 39.17
C THR A 25 15.60 11.06 39.83
N GLY A 26 15.42 12.17 39.12
CA GLY A 26 14.71 13.36 39.58
C GLY A 26 15.47 14.66 39.30
N HIS A 27 14.89 15.78 39.74
CA HIS A 27 15.44 17.12 39.56
C HIS A 27 15.90 17.72 40.89
N ASP A 28 16.86 18.63 40.82
CA ASP A 28 17.31 19.41 41.95
C ASP A 28 16.29 20.51 42.27
N ARG A 29 16.17 20.85 43.56
CA ARG A 29 15.18 21.81 44.06
C ARG A 29 15.83 22.81 45.01
N PHE A 30 15.32 24.04 45.01
CA PHE A 30 15.70 25.06 45.97
C PHE A 30 14.51 25.39 46.88
N GLY A 31 14.59 25.01 48.15
CA GLY A 31 13.59 25.32 49.16
C GLY A 31 14.07 26.40 50.12
N LEU A 32 13.30 27.48 50.23
CA LEU A 32 13.58 28.62 51.11
C LEU A 32 12.52 28.76 52.19
N THR A 33 12.92 28.76 53.45
CA THR A 33 12.09 29.23 54.56
C THR A 33 12.33 30.73 54.76
N GLY A 34 11.56 31.56 54.06
CA GLY A 34 11.63 33.02 54.07
C GLY A 34 11.27 33.64 52.72
N THR A 35 11.74 34.86 52.46
CA THR A 35 11.42 35.64 51.25
C THR A 35 12.52 35.52 50.17
N ALA A 36 12.12 35.31 48.92
CA ALA A 36 13.01 35.28 47.77
C ALA A 36 12.90 36.54 46.90
N ARG A 37 14.04 37.00 46.38
CA ARG A 37 14.13 38.07 45.37
C ARG A 37 14.92 37.54 44.18
N LEU A 38 14.26 37.34 43.05
CA LEU A 38 14.84 36.70 41.87
C LEU A 38 15.28 37.75 40.84
N ALA A 39 16.46 37.52 40.26
CA ALA A 39 17.05 38.25 39.14
C ALA A 39 18.13 37.35 38.49
N GLY A 40 18.77 37.81 37.43
CA GLY A 40 19.89 37.12 36.78
C GLY A 40 19.46 35.87 36.02
N THR A 41 20.30 34.84 36.02
CA THR A 41 20.10 33.63 35.21
C THR A 41 19.62 32.45 36.05
N LEU A 42 18.61 31.74 35.56
CA LEU A 42 18.33 30.37 35.96
C LEU A 42 18.87 29.42 34.89
N GLU A 43 19.74 28.51 35.30
CA GLU A 43 20.26 27.45 34.45
C GLU A 43 19.65 26.10 34.88
N VAL A 44 19.08 25.36 33.93
CA VAL A 44 18.48 24.05 34.17
C VAL A 44 19.13 23.04 33.24
N PRO A 45 20.26 22.42 33.62
CA PRO A 45 20.90 21.41 32.80
C PRO A 45 20.09 20.11 32.80
N PHE A 46 19.72 19.62 31.62
CA PHE A 46 19.05 18.35 31.41
C PHE A 46 20.10 17.26 31.12
N GLN A 47 20.07 16.20 31.93
CA GLN A 47 20.96 15.04 31.84
C GLN A 47 20.16 13.74 31.65
N THR A 48 18.96 13.83 31.08
CA THR A 48 18.05 12.70 30.83
C THR A 48 17.15 12.99 29.63
N SER A 49 16.69 11.95 28.95
CA SER A 49 15.64 12.03 27.91
C SER A 49 14.24 11.70 28.44
N THR A 50 14.13 11.22 29.68
CA THR A 50 12.84 10.99 30.33
C THR A 50 12.38 12.30 30.96
N LEU A 51 11.67 13.09 30.17
CA LEU A 51 11.23 14.42 30.53
C LEU A 51 9.83 14.39 31.18
N ALA A 52 9.61 15.24 32.16
CA ALA A 52 8.29 15.56 32.69
C ALA A 52 7.78 16.84 32.02
N THR A 53 6.47 17.03 31.99
CA THR A 53 5.85 18.24 31.44
C THR A 53 6.05 19.47 32.34
N SER A 54 6.36 19.27 33.63
CA SER A 54 6.61 20.35 34.58
C SER A 54 7.58 19.93 35.69
N TYR A 55 8.37 20.89 36.18
CA TYR A 55 9.32 20.73 37.28
C TYR A 55 9.19 21.88 38.28
N ASP A 56 8.88 21.59 39.55
CA ASP A 56 8.97 22.60 40.61
C ASP A 56 10.45 22.82 40.96
N LEU A 57 10.99 23.99 40.63
CA LEU A 57 12.42 24.27 40.78
C LEU A 57 12.72 25.02 42.07
N PHE A 58 11.88 25.99 42.43
CA PHE A 58 12.09 26.88 43.57
C PHE A 58 10.83 26.99 44.41
N THR A 59 10.93 26.86 45.73
CA THR A 59 9.84 27.15 46.67
C THR A 59 10.27 28.12 47.76
N ALA A 60 9.36 29.00 48.17
CA ALA A 60 9.53 29.91 49.31
C ALA A 60 8.35 29.74 50.28
N SER A 61 8.58 29.87 51.59
CA SER A 61 7.50 29.81 52.58
C SER A 61 6.66 31.09 52.65
N ASP A 62 7.27 32.23 52.30
CA ASP A 62 6.67 33.54 52.53
C ASP A 62 6.20 34.19 51.21
N GLU A 63 7.15 34.67 50.40
CA GLU A 63 6.87 35.32 49.11
C GLU A 63 8.09 35.20 48.18
N ILE A 64 7.82 35.04 46.88
CA ILE A 64 8.78 35.20 45.78
C ILE A 64 8.49 36.53 45.08
N THR A 65 9.51 37.39 44.99
CA THR A 65 9.43 38.66 44.27
C THR A 65 10.45 38.70 43.13
N GLY A 66 10.11 39.36 42.03
CA GLY A 66 10.95 39.42 40.82
C GLY A 66 10.90 38.14 39.98
N THR A 67 11.64 38.13 38.87
CA THR A 67 11.74 36.99 37.94
C THR A 67 13.20 36.80 37.50
N PHE A 68 13.54 35.62 37.02
CA PHE A 68 14.82 35.43 36.34
C PHE A 68 14.81 36.22 35.02
N ASN A 69 15.92 36.87 34.69
CA ASN A 69 16.08 37.63 33.45
C ASN A 69 16.37 36.72 32.26
N THR A 70 17.07 35.61 32.51
CA THR A 70 17.49 34.64 31.48
C THR A 70 17.24 33.23 31.97
N LEU A 71 16.70 32.37 31.11
CA LEU A 71 16.63 30.92 31.30
C LEU A 71 17.57 30.25 30.30
N THR A 72 18.42 29.32 30.77
CA THR A 72 19.22 28.45 29.92
C THR A 72 18.94 26.99 30.25
N THR A 73 18.71 26.16 29.22
CA THR A 73 18.35 24.73 29.40
C THR A 73 19.31 23.81 28.62
N PRO A 74 20.61 23.79 28.95
CA PRO A 74 21.57 22.96 28.22
C PRO A 74 21.19 21.47 28.32
N GLY A 75 21.29 20.77 27.19
CA GLY A 75 20.90 19.35 27.09
C GLY A 75 19.42 19.13 26.75
N LEU A 76 18.59 20.19 26.75
CA LEU A 76 17.22 20.08 26.27
C LEU A 76 17.19 20.12 24.73
N PRO A 77 16.42 19.25 24.05
CA PRO A 77 16.33 19.27 22.60
C PRO A 77 15.69 20.54 22.06
N GLY A 78 16.13 20.98 20.87
CA GLY A 78 15.63 22.21 20.23
C GLY A 78 14.16 22.18 19.82
N TYR A 79 13.51 21.01 19.88
CA TYR A 79 12.08 20.80 19.64
C TYR A 79 11.27 20.70 20.94
N VAL A 80 11.85 21.05 22.09
CA VAL A 80 11.13 21.22 23.36
C VAL A 80 11.27 22.68 23.80
N THR A 81 10.12 23.33 23.95
CA THR A 81 10.04 24.71 24.43
C THR A 81 9.85 24.75 25.94
N THR A 82 10.30 25.85 26.56
CA THR A 82 10.30 26.03 28.01
C THR A 82 9.58 27.32 28.39
N ALA A 83 8.86 27.29 29.51
CA ALA A 83 8.28 28.48 30.13
C ALA A 83 8.48 28.41 31.65
N LEU A 84 8.78 29.54 32.28
CA LEU A 84 8.76 29.65 33.73
C LEU A 84 7.42 30.24 34.15
N ASP A 85 6.73 29.55 35.06
CA ASP A 85 5.58 30.09 35.76
C ASP A 85 5.98 30.52 37.18
N TYR A 86 5.43 31.64 37.61
CA TYR A 86 5.76 32.29 38.87
C TYR A 86 4.49 32.48 39.68
N ALA A 87 4.26 31.57 40.61
CA ALA A 87 3.24 31.72 41.65
C ALA A 87 3.86 32.36 42.90
N ASP A 88 3.02 32.78 43.85
CA ASP A 88 3.43 33.51 45.06
C ASP A 88 4.58 32.83 45.82
N ASN A 89 4.63 31.50 45.79
CA ASN A 89 5.55 30.68 46.60
C ASN A 89 6.27 29.57 45.81
N VAL A 90 6.09 29.49 44.50
CA VAL A 90 6.74 28.46 43.68
C VAL A 90 7.12 29.02 42.30
N VAL A 91 8.29 28.61 41.81
CA VAL A 91 8.68 28.75 40.41
C VAL A 91 8.71 27.36 39.79
N THR A 92 7.89 27.18 38.75
CA THR A 92 7.86 25.94 37.97
C THR A 92 8.46 26.17 36.60
N LEU A 93 9.07 25.13 36.03
CA LEU A 93 9.50 25.07 34.65
C LEU A 93 8.59 24.11 33.90
N ASP A 94 7.81 24.65 32.96
CA ASP A 94 6.94 23.88 32.09
C ASP A 94 7.63 23.59 30.75
N LEU A 95 7.47 22.36 30.28
CA LEU A 95 7.98 21.89 29.00
C LEU A 95 6.84 21.63 28.02
N THR A 96 7.05 21.96 26.75
CA THR A 96 6.11 21.64 25.66
C THR A 96 6.87 21.12 24.45
N SER A 97 6.54 19.90 24.01
CA SER A 97 7.13 19.27 22.83
C SER A 97 6.50 19.81 21.55
N GLN A 98 7.34 20.02 20.53
CA GLN A 98 7.03 20.60 19.22
C GLN A 98 7.84 19.92 18.09
N MET A 99 7.97 18.59 18.13
CA MET A 99 8.63 17.79 17.09
C MET A 99 7.99 18.00 15.72
N ALA A 100 6.66 18.08 15.64
CA ALA A 100 5.94 18.22 14.38
C ALA A 100 6.29 19.51 13.62
N LEU A 101 6.76 20.54 14.33
CA LEU A 101 7.09 21.87 13.79
C LEU A 101 8.52 21.97 13.27
N GLN A 102 9.32 20.90 13.36
CA GLN A 102 10.70 20.92 12.87
C GLN A 102 10.74 21.01 11.35
N THR A 103 11.65 21.83 10.85
CA THR A 103 11.84 22.02 9.41
C THR A 103 12.53 20.81 8.79
N GLY A 104 12.10 20.42 7.58
CA GLY A 104 12.72 19.31 6.84
C GLY A 104 12.15 17.94 7.15
N LEU A 105 11.06 17.86 7.94
CA LEU A 105 10.28 16.64 8.10
C LEU A 105 9.37 16.40 6.89
N THR A 106 9.18 15.14 6.53
CA THR A 106 8.08 14.72 5.63
C THR A 106 6.73 14.85 6.34
N ALA A 107 5.62 14.74 5.59
CA ALA A 107 4.28 14.77 6.19
C ALA A 107 4.07 13.59 7.16
N ASN A 108 4.53 12.39 6.80
CA ASN A 108 4.50 11.19 7.66
C ASN A 108 5.32 11.42 8.93
N GLN A 109 6.53 11.97 8.82
CA GLN A 109 7.38 12.27 9.98
C GLN A 109 6.75 13.34 10.88
N SER A 110 6.20 14.41 10.30
CA SER A 110 5.50 15.45 11.05
C SER A 110 4.24 14.93 11.74
N ALA A 111 3.48 14.03 11.09
CA ALA A 111 2.30 13.39 11.66
C ALA A 111 2.64 12.52 12.88
N VAL A 112 3.70 11.71 12.77
CA VAL A 112 4.23 10.94 13.91
C VAL A 112 4.71 11.89 15.01
N GLY A 113 5.49 12.92 14.65
CA GLY A 113 5.99 13.93 15.59
C GLY A 113 4.84 14.58 16.35
N GLY A 114 3.72 14.88 15.67
CA GLY A 114 2.52 15.43 16.29
C GLY A 114 1.84 14.48 17.26
N ALA A 115 1.83 13.17 16.97
CA ALA A 115 1.33 12.17 17.90
C ALA A 115 2.23 12.04 19.14
N VAL A 116 3.55 12.09 18.97
CA VAL A 116 4.51 12.08 20.10
C VAL A 116 4.38 13.37 20.92
N ASP A 117 4.24 14.52 20.27
CA ASP A 117 4.00 15.81 20.93
C ASP A 117 2.71 15.78 21.76
N ALA A 118 1.62 15.26 21.20
CA ALA A 118 0.35 15.13 21.90
C ALA A 118 0.45 14.18 23.11
N ALA A 119 1.13 13.04 22.96
CA ALA A 119 1.37 12.10 24.06
C ALA A 119 2.24 12.73 25.17
N PHE A 120 3.27 13.49 24.82
CA PHE A 120 4.10 14.18 25.80
C PHE A 120 3.33 15.28 26.52
N ASN A 121 2.70 16.18 25.76
CA ASN A 121 2.02 17.37 26.29
C ASN A 121 0.78 17.02 27.14
N SER A 122 0.18 15.85 26.93
CA SER A 122 -0.90 15.32 27.78
C SER A 122 -0.39 14.58 29.03
N GLY A 123 0.92 14.35 29.15
CA GLY A 123 1.53 13.59 30.23
C GLY A 123 1.44 12.07 30.06
N ALA A 124 0.94 11.55 28.93
CA ALA A 124 0.82 10.11 28.68
C ALA A 124 2.19 9.39 28.72
N LEU A 125 3.26 10.09 28.33
CA LEU A 125 4.63 9.57 28.37
C LEU A 125 5.25 9.53 29.78
N ALA A 126 4.59 10.07 30.81
CA ALA A 126 5.08 10.04 32.20
C ALA A 126 4.82 8.70 32.91
N THR A 127 4.17 7.74 32.23
CA THR A 127 3.78 6.45 32.83
C THR A 127 4.99 5.52 32.98
N ALA A 128 5.60 5.52 34.16
CA ALA A 128 6.77 4.69 34.46
C ALA A 128 6.52 3.20 34.19
N GLY A 129 7.46 2.55 33.50
CA GLY A 129 7.39 1.12 33.16
C GLY A 129 6.47 0.78 31.98
N ASN A 130 5.91 1.79 31.29
CA ASN A 130 5.27 1.60 29.99
C ASN A 130 6.35 1.60 28.90
N ALA A 131 6.62 0.45 28.31
CA ALA A 131 7.67 0.29 27.30
C ALA A 131 7.48 1.17 26.06
N THR A 132 6.25 1.53 25.70
CA THR A 132 5.99 2.49 24.62
C THR A 132 6.34 3.91 25.05
N ALA A 133 5.97 4.31 26.28
CA ALA A 133 6.38 5.61 26.81
C ALA A 133 7.91 5.73 26.89
N ASP A 134 8.59 4.69 27.37
CA ASP A 134 10.06 4.65 27.47
C ASP A 134 10.72 4.73 26.09
N ALA A 135 10.19 4.00 25.10
CA ALA A 135 10.66 4.06 23.72
C ALA A 135 10.51 5.46 23.11
N LEU A 136 9.33 6.09 23.24
CA LEU A 136 9.10 7.43 22.70
C LEU A 136 9.88 8.51 23.46
N ASN A 137 10.05 8.37 24.78
CA ASN A 137 10.90 9.28 25.56
C ASN A 137 12.36 9.27 25.08
N SER A 138 12.85 8.15 24.55
CA SER A 138 14.22 8.08 24.01
C SER A 138 14.44 9.01 22.80
N ILE A 139 13.37 9.44 22.10
CA ILE A 139 13.46 10.40 21.01
C ILE A 139 14.02 11.74 21.51
N TYR A 140 13.72 12.17 22.73
CA TYR A 140 14.26 13.41 23.32
C TYR A 140 15.77 13.37 23.60
N SER A 141 16.46 12.27 23.32
CA SER A 141 17.93 12.25 23.29
C SER A 141 18.52 12.64 21.93
N LEU A 142 17.68 12.74 20.89
CA LEU A 142 18.11 12.95 19.52
C LEU A 142 18.35 14.42 19.19
N SER A 143 19.38 14.64 18.37
CA SER A 143 19.59 15.93 17.70
C SER A 143 18.72 16.08 16.44
N GLY A 144 18.62 17.30 15.90
CA GLY A 144 17.72 17.61 14.78
C GLY A 144 17.92 16.73 13.53
N SER A 145 19.16 16.31 13.21
CA SER A 145 19.41 15.44 12.04
C SER A 145 19.04 13.97 12.26
N GLN A 146 18.91 13.52 13.51
CA GLN A 146 18.56 12.14 13.86
C GLN A 146 17.05 11.97 14.06
N LEU A 147 16.32 13.08 14.27
CA LEU A 147 14.89 13.07 14.51
C LEU A 147 14.09 12.52 13.33
N ALA A 148 14.40 12.96 12.10
CA ALA A 148 13.63 12.59 10.91
C ALA A 148 13.61 11.07 10.63
N PRO A 149 14.76 10.35 10.59
CA PRO A 149 14.75 8.88 10.45
C PRO A 149 14.02 8.16 11.59
N ALA A 150 14.17 8.61 12.84
CA ALA A 150 13.50 8.01 13.99
C ALA A 150 11.97 8.12 13.87
N LEU A 151 11.46 9.31 13.52
CA LEU A 151 10.04 9.52 13.24
C LEU A 151 9.56 8.72 12.02
N GLY A 152 10.41 8.57 10.99
CA GLY A 152 10.13 7.77 9.80
C GLY A 152 9.87 6.29 10.12
N SER A 153 10.70 5.68 10.98
CA SER A 153 10.53 4.28 11.42
C SER A 153 9.21 4.04 12.17
N LEU A 154 8.63 5.09 12.76
CA LEU A 154 7.37 5.05 13.50
C LEU A 154 6.13 5.34 12.64
N SER A 155 6.30 5.67 11.35
CA SER A 155 5.20 6.12 10.49
C SER A 155 4.14 5.06 10.21
N GLY A 156 4.52 3.79 10.06
CA GLY A 156 3.58 2.76 9.60
C GLY A 156 3.11 2.97 8.16
N GLU A 157 3.90 3.66 7.32
CA GLU A 157 3.53 3.90 5.91
C GLU A 157 3.33 2.63 5.08
N ILE A 158 3.91 1.49 5.52
CA ILE A 158 3.68 0.17 4.91
C ILE A 158 2.20 -0.19 4.78
N TYR A 159 1.36 0.15 5.75
CA TYR A 159 -0.08 -0.18 5.72
C TYR A 159 -0.83 0.60 4.64
N ALA A 160 -0.45 1.86 4.40
CA ALA A 160 -1.01 2.65 3.32
C ALA A 160 -0.44 2.23 1.96
N SER A 161 0.87 2.03 1.85
CA SER A 161 1.51 1.58 0.61
C SER A 161 1.02 0.20 0.16
N GLN A 162 0.75 -0.71 1.09
CA GLN A 162 0.22 -2.04 0.77
C GLN A 162 -1.15 -1.99 0.10
N ARG A 163 -1.97 -0.95 0.32
CA ARG A 163 -3.22 -0.76 -0.44
C ARG A 163 -2.96 -0.48 -1.91
N SER A 164 -1.97 0.35 -2.22
CA SER A 164 -1.53 0.58 -3.61
C SER A 164 -1.04 -0.71 -4.26
N VAL A 165 -0.28 -1.54 -3.53
CA VAL A 165 0.17 -2.84 -4.01
C VAL A 165 -1.01 -3.76 -4.31
N LEU A 166 -1.93 -3.97 -3.36
CA LEU A 166 -3.09 -4.86 -3.55
C LEU A 166 -3.99 -4.41 -4.71
N LEU A 167 -4.19 -3.10 -4.90
CA LEU A 167 -4.94 -2.56 -6.03
C LEU A 167 -4.22 -2.81 -7.37
N ASN A 168 -2.90 -2.66 -7.41
CA ASN A 168 -2.08 -2.98 -8.58
C ASN A 168 -2.11 -4.49 -8.89
N ASP A 169 -2.03 -5.36 -7.89
CA ASP A 169 -2.07 -6.82 -8.06
C ASP A 169 -3.41 -7.30 -8.64
N GLY A 170 -4.53 -6.65 -8.25
CA GLY A 170 -5.84 -6.95 -8.80
C GLY A 170 -5.93 -6.83 -10.33
N ARG A 171 -5.01 -6.13 -11.00
CA ARG A 171 -5.01 -6.04 -12.47
C ARG A 171 -4.76 -7.38 -13.14
N PHE A 172 -4.00 -8.29 -12.53
CA PHE A 172 -3.63 -9.57 -13.15
C PHE A 172 -4.86 -10.45 -13.38
N THR A 173 -5.76 -10.50 -12.40
CA THR A 173 -7.06 -11.20 -12.51
C THR A 173 -7.89 -10.61 -13.66
N ARG A 174 -8.08 -9.29 -13.66
CA ARG A 174 -8.83 -8.58 -14.70
C ARG A 174 -8.27 -8.82 -16.10
N GLN A 175 -6.96 -8.66 -16.28
CA GLN A 175 -6.30 -8.82 -17.58
C GLN A 175 -6.39 -10.27 -18.08
N THR A 176 -6.17 -11.24 -17.20
CA THR A 176 -6.24 -12.66 -17.58
C THR A 176 -7.64 -13.06 -18.03
N VAL A 177 -8.69 -12.60 -17.32
CA VAL A 177 -10.09 -12.84 -17.70
C VAL A 177 -10.42 -12.17 -19.05
N LEU A 178 -10.01 -10.91 -19.25
CA LEU A 178 -10.24 -10.20 -20.51
C LEU A 178 -9.50 -10.84 -21.69
N ASP A 179 -8.26 -11.30 -21.47
CA ASP A 179 -7.48 -12.03 -22.48
C ASP A 179 -8.13 -13.36 -22.85
N ARG A 180 -8.67 -14.10 -21.86
CA ARG A 180 -9.42 -15.34 -22.11
C ARG A 180 -10.69 -15.06 -22.93
N LEU A 181 -11.47 -14.05 -22.55
CA LEU A 181 -12.65 -13.66 -23.31
C LEU A 181 -12.32 -13.23 -24.74
N ARG A 182 -11.18 -12.56 -24.96
CA ARG A 182 -10.69 -12.23 -26.31
C ARG A 182 -10.45 -13.49 -27.15
N GLN A 183 -9.78 -14.51 -26.59
CA GLN A 183 -9.58 -15.79 -27.28
C GLN A 183 -10.92 -16.39 -27.73
N LEU A 184 -11.93 -16.39 -26.84
CA LEU A 184 -13.26 -16.92 -27.14
C LEU A 184 -14.00 -16.11 -28.22
N ASN A 185 -13.97 -14.78 -28.14
CA ASN A 185 -14.65 -13.92 -29.10
C ASN A 185 -14.13 -14.12 -30.54
N TYR A 186 -12.81 -14.30 -30.71
CA TYR A 186 -12.20 -14.48 -32.03
C TYR A 186 -12.06 -15.94 -32.49
N GLY A 187 -12.28 -16.91 -31.60
CA GLY A 187 -12.11 -18.34 -31.90
C GLY A 187 -13.06 -18.92 -32.96
N ASN A 188 -14.15 -18.22 -33.30
CA ASN A 188 -15.09 -18.59 -34.37
C ASN A 188 -15.07 -17.62 -35.56
N THR A 189 -14.11 -16.70 -35.60
CA THR A 189 -13.96 -15.76 -36.73
C THR A 189 -13.19 -16.45 -37.86
N ALA A 190 -13.35 -16.00 -39.10
CA ALA A 190 -12.58 -16.47 -40.24
C ALA A 190 -11.60 -15.39 -40.72
N GLY A 191 -10.55 -15.80 -41.43
CA GLY A 191 -9.54 -14.88 -41.97
C GLY A 191 -8.64 -14.29 -40.89
N PRO A 192 -7.89 -13.22 -41.20
CA PRO A 192 -6.86 -12.66 -40.31
C PRO A 192 -7.31 -12.36 -38.87
N LEU A 193 -8.59 -12.04 -38.66
CA LEU A 193 -9.14 -11.76 -37.33
C LEU A 193 -9.00 -12.92 -36.33
N THR A 194 -8.82 -14.17 -36.79
CA THR A 194 -8.49 -15.33 -35.92
C THR A 194 -7.25 -15.09 -35.07
N SER A 195 -6.29 -14.32 -35.59
CA SER A 195 -5.01 -14.04 -34.92
C SER A 195 -5.19 -13.23 -33.63
N LEU A 196 -6.23 -12.40 -33.51
CA LEU A 196 -6.52 -11.68 -32.25
C LEU A 196 -6.93 -12.62 -31.12
N GLY A 197 -7.39 -13.83 -31.46
CA GLY A 197 -7.72 -14.91 -30.54
C GLY A 197 -6.58 -15.90 -30.27
N GLY A 198 -5.39 -15.68 -30.82
CA GLY A 198 -4.24 -16.60 -30.69
C GLY A 198 -4.17 -17.69 -31.78
N GLY A 199 -4.75 -17.42 -32.96
CA GLY A 199 -4.57 -18.24 -34.15
C GLY A 199 -5.26 -19.60 -34.06
N GLN A 200 -6.59 -19.60 -34.12
CA GLN A 200 -7.37 -20.84 -34.17
C GLN A 200 -7.76 -21.15 -35.62
N ALA A 201 -7.33 -22.31 -36.14
CA ALA A 201 -7.76 -22.78 -37.46
C ALA A 201 -9.29 -22.93 -37.54
N ASP A 202 -9.88 -22.34 -38.58
CA ASP A 202 -11.27 -22.49 -39.00
C ASP A 202 -11.72 -23.97 -39.01
N THR A 203 -12.63 -24.35 -38.11
CA THR A 203 -13.25 -25.69 -38.14
C THR A 203 -14.52 -25.74 -38.99
N SER A 204 -14.86 -24.70 -39.75
CA SER A 204 -16.00 -24.69 -40.67
C SER A 204 -15.83 -25.65 -41.86
N GLY A 205 -14.64 -26.24 -42.04
CA GLY A 205 -14.32 -27.15 -43.16
C GLY A 205 -14.33 -28.66 -42.87
N LEU A 206 -14.63 -29.12 -41.65
CA LEU A 206 -14.64 -30.56 -41.31
C LEU A 206 -16.07 -31.08 -41.02
N VAL A 207 -16.99 -30.84 -41.94
CA VAL A 207 -18.13 -31.74 -42.14
C VAL A 207 -17.67 -32.80 -43.14
N THR A 208 -17.01 -33.86 -42.65
CA THR A 208 -16.91 -35.09 -43.44
C THR A 208 -18.31 -35.65 -43.56
N GLY A 209 -18.83 -35.70 -44.79
CA GLY A 209 -20.07 -36.39 -45.10
C GLY A 209 -20.08 -37.77 -44.47
N TYR A 210 -21.00 -37.96 -43.52
CA TYR A 210 -21.49 -39.26 -43.14
C TYR A 210 -22.97 -39.24 -43.50
N ASP A 211 -23.33 -39.95 -44.56
CA ASP A 211 -24.73 -40.25 -44.88
C ASP A 211 -25.32 -41.02 -43.68
N ALA A 212 -26.09 -40.33 -42.85
CA ALA A 212 -26.87 -40.96 -41.81
C ALA A 212 -28.10 -41.61 -42.47
N ASP A 213 -27.97 -42.91 -42.70
CA ASP A 213 -29.04 -43.85 -42.99
C ASP A 213 -30.24 -43.62 -42.05
N THR A 214 -31.40 -43.45 -42.67
CA THR A 214 -32.72 -43.34 -42.05
C THR A 214 -33.14 -44.65 -41.40
N SER A 215 -33.02 -44.80 -40.08
CA SER A 215 -33.93 -45.66 -39.31
C SER A 215 -33.95 -45.39 -37.79
N GLY A 216 -35.14 -45.01 -37.28
CA GLY A 216 -35.65 -45.51 -35.99
C GLY A 216 -35.48 -44.63 -34.74
N ASN A 217 -36.51 -43.85 -34.42
CA ASN A 217 -37.00 -43.45 -33.08
C ASN A 217 -35.98 -43.36 -31.92
N ALA A 218 -35.33 -42.21 -31.79
CA ALA A 218 -34.93 -41.60 -30.53
C ALA A 218 -35.41 -40.13 -30.53
N PRO A 219 -35.74 -39.50 -29.39
CA PRO A 219 -36.06 -38.07 -29.36
C PRO A 219 -34.87 -37.30 -29.94
N GLY A 220 -35.06 -36.65 -31.08
CA GLY A 220 -34.00 -35.94 -31.79
C GLY A 220 -33.48 -34.78 -30.96
N PHE A 221 -32.32 -34.98 -30.33
CA PHE A 221 -31.41 -33.88 -30.07
C PHE A 221 -30.81 -33.52 -31.43
N ASN A 222 -31.29 -32.43 -32.02
CA ASN A 222 -30.66 -31.85 -33.20
C ASN A 222 -29.24 -31.46 -32.81
N ASP A 223 -28.25 -32.16 -33.38
CA ASP A 223 -26.81 -31.96 -33.22
C ASP A 223 -26.32 -30.73 -34.04
N ASN A 224 -27.07 -29.63 -33.99
CA ASN A 224 -26.71 -28.34 -34.58
C ASN A 224 -26.28 -27.38 -33.47
N GLY A 225 -25.00 -27.42 -33.12
CA GLY A 225 -24.37 -26.49 -32.19
C GLY A 225 -23.82 -27.18 -30.96
N SER A 226 -22.65 -27.80 -31.09
CA SER A 226 -21.90 -28.34 -29.96
C SER A 226 -21.66 -27.25 -28.91
N SER A 227 -22.33 -27.37 -27.77
CA SER A 227 -22.06 -26.63 -26.53
C SER A 227 -20.71 -27.10 -25.98
N GLY A 228 -19.62 -26.59 -26.57
CA GLY A 228 -18.26 -26.92 -26.17
C GLY A 228 -17.90 -26.28 -24.85
N PHE A 229 -17.41 -27.10 -23.91
CA PHE A 229 -16.75 -26.62 -22.70
C PHE A 229 -15.25 -26.48 -22.99
N SER A 230 -14.62 -25.45 -22.43
CA SER A 230 -13.17 -25.30 -22.48
C SER A 230 -12.63 -25.00 -21.08
N VAL A 231 -11.45 -25.56 -20.82
CA VAL A 231 -10.68 -25.33 -19.60
C VAL A 231 -9.41 -24.60 -19.97
N TRP A 232 -9.01 -23.65 -19.13
CA TRP A 232 -7.80 -22.87 -19.33
C TRP A 232 -7.08 -22.63 -18.00
N GLY A 233 -5.79 -22.34 -18.11
CA GLY A 233 -4.95 -21.95 -16.99
C GLY A 233 -3.90 -20.94 -17.44
N THR A 234 -3.67 -19.94 -16.60
CA THR A 234 -2.65 -18.92 -16.80
C THR A 234 -1.81 -18.82 -15.53
N GLY A 235 -0.50 -19.04 -15.68
CA GLY A 235 0.49 -18.68 -14.67
C GLY A 235 1.06 -17.30 -14.97
N TYR A 236 1.27 -16.49 -13.95
CA TYR A 236 1.85 -15.17 -14.09
C TYR A 236 2.83 -14.87 -12.95
N GLY A 237 3.79 -14.01 -13.24
CA GLY A 237 4.68 -13.44 -12.24
C GLY A 237 5.12 -12.05 -12.68
N GLY A 238 5.40 -11.19 -11.71
CA GLY A 238 5.83 -9.82 -11.97
C GLY A 238 6.72 -9.28 -10.88
N TRP A 239 7.46 -8.24 -11.22
CA TRP A 239 8.30 -7.48 -10.32
C TRP A 239 8.32 -6.01 -10.76
N GLY A 240 8.50 -5.12 -9.79
CA GLY A 240 8.51 -3.69 -10.09
C GLY A 240 8.71 -2.83 -8.86
N SER A 241 8.66 -1.52 -9.09
CA SER A 241 8.77 -0.51 -8.05
C SER A 241 7.71 0.57 -8.23
N ILE A 242 7.28 1.11 -7.10
CA ILE A 242 6.53 2.37 -7.01
C ILE A 242 7.45 3.37 -6.33
N ASP A 243 7.89 4.38 -7.07
CA ASP A 243 8.79 5.42 -6.61
C ASP A 243 8.08 6.28 -5.54
N GLY A 244 8.83 6.70 -4.52
CA GLY A 244 8.29 7.56 -3.46
C GLY A 244 8.00 8.99 -3.94
N ASP A 245 7.19 9.73 -3.18
CA ASP A 245 6.72 11.08 -3.52
C ASP A 245 7.41 12.20 -2.71
N GLY A 246 8.51 11.86 -2.02
CA GLY A 246 9.18 12.74 -1.07
C GLY A 246 8.54 12.75 0.31
N ASN A 247 7.40 12.08 0.49
CA ASN A 247 6.78 11.82 1.78
C ASN A 247 6.86 10.34 2.17
N ALA A 248 6.29 9.46 1.32
CA ALA A 248 6.34 8.02 1.45
C ALA A 248 7.59 7.48 0.73
N SER A 249 8.23 6.47 1.33
CA SER A 249 9.38 5.81 0.73
C SER A 249 8.97 4.92 -0.45
N SER A 250 9.90 4.65 -1.37
CA SER A 250 9.67 3.75 -2.50
C SER A 250 9.34 2.33 -2.05
N VAL A 251 8.49 1.65 -2.82
CA VAL A 251 8.09 0.27 -2.56
C VAL A 251 8.53 -0.62 -3.71
N ASP A 252 9.31 -1.66 -3.40
CA ASP A 252 9.63 -2.72 -4.34
C ASP A 252 8.64 -3.87 -4.16
N THR A 253 8.24 -4.48 -5.28
CA THR A 253 7.17 -5.49 -5.30
C THR A 253 7.57 -6.71 -6.14
N SER A 254 7.09 -7.88 -5.72
CA SER A 254 7.11 -9.10 -6.51
C SER A 254 5.82 -9.89 -6.30
N LEU A 255 5.32 -10.51 -7.35
CA LEU A 255 4.07 -11.28 -7.34
C LEU A 255 4.24 -12.55 -8.17
N GLY A 256 3.66 -13.65 -7.70
CA GLY A 256 3.46 -14.86 -8.49
C GLY A 256 2.06 -15.43 -8.27
N GLY A 257 1.46 -15.99 -9.32
CA GLY A 257 0.13 -16.56 -9.18
C GLY A 257 -0.29 -17.45 -10.34
N ILE A 258 -1.41 -18.13 -10.13
CA ILE A 258 -2.09 -18.95 -11.12
C ILE A 258 -3.59 -18.64 -11.09
N LEU A 259 -4.19 -18.57 -12.27
CA LEU A 259 -5.64 -18.46 -12.45
C LEU A 259 -6.07 -19.56 -13.42
N THR A 260 -7.13 -20.29 -13.08
CA THR A 260 -7.70 -21.32 -13.95
C THR A 260 -9.21 -21.16 -14.01
N GLY A 261 -9.81 -21.56 -15.13
CA GLY A 261 -11.24 -21.41 -15.31
C GLY A 261 -11.83 -22.42 -16.26
N ILE A 262 -13.16 -22.44 -16.26
CA ILE A 262 -13.99 -23.18 -17.19
C ILE A 262 -15.00 -22.22 -17.79
N ASP A 263 -15.16 -22.31 -19.11
CA ASP A 263 -16.15 -21.54 -19.85
C ASP A 263 -16.93 -22.42 -20.82
N ALA A 264 -18.13 -21.95 -21.12
CA ALA A 264 -19.06 -22.58 -22.05
C ALA A 264 -19.53 -21.58 -23.08
N ARG A 265 -19.71 -22.08 -24.30
CA ARG A 265 -20.40 -21.36 -25.37
C ARG A 265 -21.91 -21.43 -25.13
N LEU A 266 -22.57 -20.28 -25.00
CA LEU A 266 -24.01 -20.16 -24.77
C LEU A 266 -24.79 -20.15 -26.09
N ASP A 267 -24.24 -19.46 -27.08
CA ASP A 267 -24.75 -19.34 -28.45
C ASP A 267 -23.56 -19.15 -29.42
N PRO A 268 -23.76 -18.98 -30.74
CA PRO A 268 -22.65 -18.84 -31.67
C PRO A 268 -21.61 -17.75 -31.32
N ASN A 269 -22.02 -16.69 -30.63
CA ASN A 269 -21.23 -15.50 -30.38
C ASN A 269 -21.02 -15.18 -28.89
N SER A 270 -21.77 -15.82 -27.99
CA SER A 270 -21.75 -15.54 -26.56
C SER A 270 -21.14 -16.66 -25.72
N TYR A 271 -20.41 -16.26 -24.68
CA TYR A 271 -19.68 -17.13 -23.78
C TYR A 271 -19.86 -16.68 -22.33
N ALA A 272 -19.82 -17.64 -21.41
CA ALA A 272 -19.76 -17.36 -19.97
C ALA A 272 -18.86 -18.39 -19.28
N GLY A 273 -18.23 -17.96 -18.19
CA GLY A 273 -17.35 -18.83 -17.41
C GLY A 273 -17.10 -18.34 -16.00
N VAL A 274 -16.39 -19.17 -15.26
CA VAL A 274 -15.93 -18.92 -13.91
C VAL A 274 -14.45 -19.26 -13.80
N ALA A 275 -13.74 -18.54 -12.93
CA ALA A 275 -12.34 -18.79 -12.65
C ALA A 275 -12.04 -18.76 -11.16
N LEU A 276 -11.02 -19.51 -10.78
CA LEU A 276 -10.46 -19.60 -9.44
C LEU A 276 -8.94 -19.44 -9.53
N GLY A 277 -8.33 -18.83 -8.54
CA GLY A 277 -6.89 -18.62 -8.54
C GLY A 277 -6.30 -18.44 -7.16
N TYR A 278 -4.97 -18.43 -7.14
CA TYR A 278 -4.16 -18.12 -5.98
C TYR A 278 -2.98 -17.27 -6.41
N SER A 279 -2.60 -16.31 -5.58
CA SER A 279 -1.39 -15.51 -5.75
C SER A 279 -0.72 -15.20 -4.43
N HIS A 280 0.59 -15.03 -4.49
CA HIS A 280 1.43 -14.59 -3.39
C HIS A 280 2.22 -13.35 -3.82
N SER A 281 2.13 -12.28 -3.04
CA SER A 281 2.86 -11.03 -3.28
C SER A 281 3.79 -10.71 -2.11
N ASN A 282 4.94 -10.13 -2.40
CA ASN A 282 5.85 -9.57 -1.41
C ASN A 282 6.18 -8.11 -1.76
N SER A 283 6.22 -7.27 -0.74
CA SER A 283 6.51 -5.83 -0.81
C SER A 283 7.58 -5.45 0.21
N THR A 284 8.53 -4.60 -0.18
CA THR A 284 9.55 -4.06 0.73
C THR A 284 9.66 -2.55 0.62
N ILE A 285 9.94 -1.89 1.73
CA ILE A 285 10.16 -0.46 1.86
C ILE A 285 11.47 -0.24 2.63
N ASP A 286 12.58 -0.15 1.88
CA ASP A 286 13.92 -0.03 2.46
C ASP A 286 14.10 1.25 3.27
N GLY A 287 13.46 2.35 2.87
CA GLY A 287 13.58 3.67 3.50
C GLY A 287 13.16 3.72 4.98
N VAL A 288 12.32 2.77 5.42
CA VAL A 288 11.84 2.62 6.80
C VAL A 288 11.91 1.16 7.28
N ASN A 289 12.77 0.34 6.66
CA ASN A 289 13.01 -1.06 7.02
C ASN A 289 11.71 -1.85 7.28
N SER A 290 10.78 -1.83 6.31
CA SER A 290 9.47 -2.46 6.43
C SER A 290 9.19 -3.43 5.28
N SER A 291 8.40 -4.47 5.54
CA SER A 291 8.00 -5.44 4.53
C SER A 291 6.56 -5.92 4.75
N ALA A 292 5.94 -6.39 3.68
CA ALA A 292 4.64 -7.04 3.71
C ALA A 292 4.62 -8.24 2.76
N ASP A 293 3.81 -9.24 3.10
CA ASP A 293 3.44 -10.33 2.22
C ASP A 293 1.92 -10.52 2.21
N ALA A 294 1.38 -10.98 1.10
CA ALA A 294 -0.04 -11.26 0.98
C ALA A 294 -0.30 -12.56 0.23
N ASP A 295 -1.05 -13.46 0.89
CA ASP A 295 -1.56 -14.69 0.32
C ASP A 295 -3.01 -14.51 -0.07
N SER A 296 -3.30 -14.64 -1.36
CA SER A 296 -4.57 -14.23 -1.94
C SER A 296 -5.26 -15.38 -2.66
N GLY A 297 -6.53 -15.62 -2.33
CA GLY A 297 -7.42 -16.48 -3.11
C GLY A 297 -8.38 -15.66 -3.95
N ILE A 298 -8.61 -16.12 -5.19
CA ILE A 298 -9.31 -15.35 -6.21
C ILE A 298 -10.51 -16.15 -6.72
N ILE A 299 -11.66 -15.50 -6.83
CA ILE A 299 -12.83 -16.02 -7.55
C ILE A 299 -13.29 -14.99 -8.59
N ALA A 300 -13.71 -15.46 -9.76
CA ALA A 300 -14.20 -14.60 -10.82
C ALA A 300 -15.33 -15.25 -11.62
N ALA A 301 -16.25 -14.42 -12.10
CA ALA A 301 -17.27 -14.79 -13.08
C ALA A 301 -17.22 -13.81 -14.24
N TYR A 302 -17.36 -14.32 -15.46
CA TYR A 302 -17.15 -13.52 -16.66
C TYR A 302 -18.04 -13.96 -17.81
N ALA A 303 -18.31 -13.01 -18.71
CA ALA A 303 -19.07 -13.25 -19.91
C ALA A 303 -18.61 -12.32 -21.04
N GLY A 304 -18.82 -12.77 -22.27
CA GLY A 304 -18.53 -11.96 -23.44
C GLY A 304 -19.41 -12.34 -24.62
N THR A 305 -19.60 -11.40 -25.53
CA THR A 305 -20.39 -11.60 -26.75
C THR A 305 -19.77 -10.84 -27.92
N ASN A 306 -19.96 -11.35 -29.14
CA ASN A 306 -19.63 -10.66 -30.37
C ASN A 306 -20.92 -10.19 -31.08
N LEU A 307 -20.99 -8.90 -31.36
CA LEU A 307 -22.10 -8.22 -32.02
C LEU A 307 -21.59 -7.60 -33.33
N GLU A 308 -21.65 -8.36 -34.42
CA GLU A 308 -21.29 -7.87 -35.78
C GLU A 308 -19.91 -7.18 -35.83
N GLY A 309 -18.91 -7.80 -35.20
CA GLY A 309 -17.53 -7.28 -35.14
C GLY A 309 -17.22 -6.42 -33.91
N VAL A 310 -18.24 -6.01 -33.14
CA VAL A 310 -18.06 -5.39 -31.82
C VAL A 310 -18.02 -6.46 -30.75
N ASN A 311 -16.87 -6.60 -30.07
CA ASN A 311 -16.69 -7.50 -28.95
C ASN A 311 -17.00 -6.78 -27.64
N VAL A 312 -17.91 -7.33 -26.86
CA VAL A 312 -18.22 -6.88 -25.50
C VAL A 312 -17.75 -7.96 -24.53
N ARG A 313 -16.89 -7.58 -23.59
CA ARG A 313 -16.25 -8.47 -22.62
C ARG A 313 -16.41 -7.88 -21.23
N GLY A 314 -16.63 -8.70 -20.22
CA GLY A 314 -16.70 -8.19 -18.85
C GLY A 314 -16.72 -9.28 -17.81
N GLY A 315 -16.49 -8.86 -16.57
CA GLY A 315 -16.47 -9.76 -15.44
C GLY A 315 -16.53 -9.05 -14.11
N VAL A 316 -16.70 -9.88 -13.08
CA VAL A 316 -16.62 -9.52 -11.68
C VAL A 316 -15.64 -10.48 -11.01
N SER A 317 -14.81 -9.96 -10.12
CA SER A 317 -13.91 -10.78 -9.30
C SER A 317 -13.93 -10.32 -7.85
N TYR A 318 -13.65 -11.28 -6.97
CA TYR A 318 -13.40 -11.04 -5.56
C TYR A 318 -12.10 -11.74 -5.17
N THR A 319 -11.19 -10.99 -4.57
CA THR A 319 -9.95 -11.50 -4.01
C THR A 319 -10.00 -11.34 -2.50
N PHE A 320 -9.76 -12.43 -1.77
CA PHE A 320 -9.57 -12.41 -0.33
C PHE A 320 -8.09 -12.64 -0.04
N SER A 321 -7.49 -11.80 0.79
CA SER A 321 -6.07 -11.82 1.09
C SER A 321 -5.84 -11.83 2.60
N ASP A 322 -4.93 -12.70 3.05
CA ASP A 322 -4.30 -12.58 4.36
C ASP A 322 -3.00 -11.80 4.18
N VAL A 323 -2.80 -10.75 4.95
CA VAL A 323 -1.65 -9.83 4.83
C VAL A 323 -0.88 -9.82 6.13
N ASN A 324 0.41 -10.15 6.06
CA ASN A 324 1.34 -10.02 7.17
C ASN A 324 2.30 -8.87 6.89
N THR A 325 2.62 -8.11 7.93
CA THR A 325 3.53 -6.96 7.85
C THR A 325 4.57 -7.03 8.94
N SER A 326 5.79 -6.63 8.63
CA SER A 326 6.86 -6.41 9.61
C SER A 326 7.43 -5.01 9.44
N ARG A 327 7.42 -4.22 10.52
CA ARG A 327 7.88 -2.83 10.53
C ARG A 327 9.08 -2.68 11.45
N GLY A 328 10.22 -2.27 10.92
CA GLY A 328 11.40 -1.91 11.70
C GLY A 328 11.17 -0.65 12.53
N ILE A 329 11.55 -0.71 13.80
CA ILE A 329 11.54 0.43 14.73
C ILE A 329 12.97 0.72 15.15
N GLU A 330 13.41 1.94 14.92
CA GLU A 330 14.79 2.39 15.20
C GLU A 330 14.78 3.66 16.04
N LEU A 331 14.83 3.48 17.36
CA LEU A 331 14.91 4.54 18.36
C LEU A 331 16.16 4.33 19.24
N PRO A 332 16.69 5.38 19.90
CA PRO A 332 17.91 5.26 20.72
C PRO A 332 17.88 4.17 21.78
N ALA A 333 16.72 3.94 22.41
CA ALA A 333 16.55 2.91 23.43
C ALA A 333 15.91 1.62 22.92
N LEU A 334 15.52 1.55 21.64
CA LEU A 334 14.73 0.45 21.08
C LEU A 334 15.09 0.21 19.61
N VAL A 335 15.64 -0.97 19.34
CA VAL A 335 15.76 -1.50 17.98
C VAL A 335 15.01 -2.83 17.93
N THR A 336 13.89 -2.86 17.21
CA THR A 336 13.00 -4.02 17.17
C THR A 336 12.16 -4.03 15.89
N SER A 337 11.33 -5.06 15.72
CA SER A 337 10.28 -5.10 14.69
C SER A 337 8.92 -5.15 15.36
N ALA A 338 7.92 -4.59 14.68
CA ALA A 338 6.52 -4.72 15.03
C ALA A 338 5.80 -5.48 13.92
N ASP A 339 5.24 -6.63 14.26
CA ASP A 339 4.53 -7.48 13.30
C ASP A 339 3.02 -7.24 13.40
N GLY A 340 2.36 -7.12 12.25
CA GLY A 340 0.93 -6.92 12.10
C GLY A 340 0.33 -7.95 11.15
N GLN A 341 -0.95 -8.27 11.34
CA GLN A 341 -1.71 -9.15 10.46
C GLN A 341 -3.11 -8.57 10.27
N PHE A 342 -3.60 -8.57 9.02
CA PHE A 342 -4.96 -8.17 8.69
C PHE A 342 -5.45 -8.87 7.42
N ASN A 343 -6.77 -8.97 7.26
CA ASN A 343 -7.36 -9.43 6.01
C ASN A 343 -7.65 -8.27 5.08
N ALA A 344 -7.64 -8.53 3.78
CA ALA A 344 -8.13 -7.61 2.76
C ALA A 344 -9.13 -8.30 1.82
N GLY A 345 -10.11 -7.54 1.35
CA GLY A 345 -11.09 -7.95 0.35
C GLY A 345 -11.08 -6.96 -0.82
N LEU A 346 -10.76 -7.44 -2.02
CA LEU A 346 -10.77 -6.65 -3.24
C LEU A 346 -11.89 -7.12 -4.17
N THR A 347 -12.91 -6.28 -4.33
CA THR A 347 -13.97 -6.48 -5.34
C THR A 347 -13.60 -5.70 -6.60
N GLN A 348 -13.75 -6.32 -7.77
CA GLN A 348 -13.58 -5.63 -9.05
C GLN A 348 -14.75 -5.91 -9.98
N ILE A 349 -15.19 -4.87 -10.68
CA ILE A 349 -16.12 -4.96 -11.81
C ILE A 349 -15.42 -4.32 -12.99
N PHE A 350 -15.38 -5.02 -14.13
CA PHE A 350 -14.68 -4.54 -15.30
C PHE A 350 -15.37 -4.94 -16.59
N GLY A 351 -15.19 -4.10 -17.61
CA GLY A 351 -15.72 -4.32 -18.95
C GLY A 351 -14.80 -3.73 -20.01
N GLU A 352 -14.85 -4.30 -21.20
CA GLU A 352 -14.11 -3.87 -22.37
C GLU A 352 -14.98 -4.01 -23.62
N ILE A 353 -14.96 -2.98 -24.45
CA ILE A 353 -15.46 -3.01 -25.82
C ILE A 353 -14.28 -2.97 -26.79
N GLY A 354 -14.32 -3.78 -27.84
CA GLY A 354 -13.32 -3.75 -28.91
C GLY A 354 -13.94 -3.96 -30.27
N TYR A 355 -13.30 -3.46 -31.31
CA TYR A 355 -13.78 -3.62 -32.69
C TYR A 355 -12.69 -4.26 -33.55
N GLY A 356 -12.94 -5.48 -34.01
CA GLY A 356 -11.99 -6.23 -34.84
C GLY A 356 -11.96 -5.68 -36.28
N MET A 357 -10.77 -5.34 -36.76
CA MET A 357 -10.52 -4.86 -38.11
C MET A 357 -9.41 -5.66 -38.76
N GLU A 358 -9.49 -5.80 -40.08
CA GLU A 358 -8.47 -6.44 -40.89
C GLU A 358 -7.80 -5.40 -41.80
N PHE A 359 -6.48 -5.36 -41.78
CA PHE A 359 -5.66 -4.59 -42.72
C PHE A 359 -4.70 -5.54 -43.41
N GLN A 360 -5.02 -5.95 -44.64
CA GLN A 360 -4.33 -7.03 -45.35
C GLN A 360 -4.40 -8.34 -44.55
N GLU A 361 -3.26 -8.92 -44.16
CA GLU A 361 -3.19 -10.15 -43.37
C GLU A 361 -2.94 -9.88 -41.87
N VAL A 362 -3.14 -8.64 -41.42
CA VAL A 362 -2.92 -8.23 -40.04
C VAL A 362 -4.25 -7.88 -39.41
N ALA A 363 -4.53 -8.48 -38.26
CA ALA A 363 -5.70 -8.13 -37.48
C ALA A 363 -5.37 -7.05 -36.46
N VAL A 364 -6.30 -6.12 -36.30
CA VAL A 364 -6.17 -4.94 -35.45
C VAL A 364 -7.44 -4.79 -34.63
N GLU A 365 -7.31 -4.51 -33.33
CA GLU A 365 -8.43 -4.25 -32.44
C GLU A 365 -8.15 -2.98 -31.61
N PRO A 366 -8.71 -1.82 -31.97
CA PRO A 366 -8.93 -0.75 -31.00
C PRO A 366 -9.89 -1.22 -29.91
N PHE A 367 -9.62 -0.85 -28.66
CA PHE A 367 -10.47 -1.17 -27.53
C PHE A 367 -10.56 -0.04 -26.52
N ALA A 368 -11.66 -0.03 -25.78
CA ALA A 368 -11.89 0.84 -24.64
C ALA A 368 -12.40 -0.01 -23.46
N GLY A 369 -11.81 0.18 -22.30
CA GLY A 369 -12.15 -0.54 -21.08
C GLY A 369 -12.44 0.38 -19.91
N LEU A 370 -13.27 -0.11 -18.99
CA LEU A 370 -13.56 0.52 -17.72
C LEU A 370 -13.46 -0.54 -16.61
N ALA A 371 -12.89 -0.17 -15.48
CA ALA A 371 -12.90 -0.99 -14.27
C ALA A 371 -13.15 -0.13 -13.03
N TRP A 372 -13.78 -0.73 -12.03
CA TRP A 372 -13.90 -0.22 -10.68
C TRP A 372 -13.35 -1.27 -9.72
N ALA A 373 -12.52 -0.82 -8.78
CA ALA A 373 -11.87 -1.63 -7.77
C ALA A 373 -12.20 -1.06 -6.38
N HIS A 374 -12.81 -1.91 -5.55
CA HIS A 374 -13.18 -1.60 -4.18
C HIS A 374 -12.35 -2.49 -3.25
N LEU A 375 -11.41 -1.88 -2.54
CA LEU A 375 -10.56 -2.56 -1.56
C LEU A 375 -11.04 -2.21 -0.15
N ASN A 376 -11.28 -3.22 0.66
CA ASN A 376 -11.46 -3.09 2.10
C ASN A 376 -10.31 -3.81 2.82
N THR A 377 -9.69 -3.17 3.80
CA THR A 377 -8.72 -3.79 4.71
C THR A 377 -9.25 -3.74 6.13
N ASP A 378 -9.20 -4.87 6.84
CA ASP A 378 -9.59 -4.94 8.24
C ASP A 378 -8.68 -4.08 9.12
N GLY A 379 -9.16 -3.76 10.33
CA GLY A 379 -8.31 -3.15 11.36
C GLY A 379 -7.29 -4.13 11.92
N PHE A 380 -6.22 -3.61 12.52
CA PHE A 380 -5.13 -4.41 13.08
C PHE A 380 -4.56 -3.80 14.36
N THR A 381 -3.80 -4.61 15.08
CA THR A 381 -2.93 -4.17 16.17
C THR A 381 -1.62 -4.94 16.07
N GLU A 382 -0.51 -4.22 16.04
CA GLU A 382 0.81 -4.84 16.00
C GLU A 382 1.14 -5.55 17.32
N SER A 383 1.93 -6.62 17.23
CA SER A 383 2.31 -7.47 18.36
C SER A 383 3.44 -6.92 19.24
N SER A 384 4.07 -5.81 18.86
CA SER A 384 5.22 -5.23 19.59
C SER A 384 4.86 -4.77 21.00
N THR A 385 5.76 -5.01 21.96
CA THR A 385 5.64 -4.53 23.34
C THR A 385 5.94 -3.03 23.48
N ALA A 386 6.60 -2.42 22.49
CA ALA A 386 6.98 -1.00 22.51
C ALA A 386 6.76 -0.35 21.14
N ALA A 387 6.06 0.79 21.13
CA ALA A 387 5.77 1.57 19.92
C ALA A 387 5.03 0.78 18.82
N GLY A 388 4.25 -0.24 19.21
CA GLY A 388 3.31 -0.92 18.32
C GLY A 388 2.14 0.00 17.93
N LEU A 389 1.66 -0.15 16.71
CA LEU A 389 0.58 0.63 16.12
C LEU A 389 -0.72 -0.18 16.07
N THR A 390 -1.83 0.54 16.14
CA THR A 390 -3.15 0.02 15.79
C THR A 390 -3.80 0.94 14.76
N GLY A 391 -4.51 0.34 13.82
CA GLY A 391 -5.25 1.03 12.77
C GLY A 391 -6.66 0.45 12.63
N ASP A 392 -7.62 1.33 12.34
CA ASP A 392 -8.98 0.93 12.02
C ASP A 392 -9.10 0.44 10.57
N SER A 393 -10.19 -0.27 10.26
CA SER A 393 -10.49 -0.72 8.90
C SER A 393 -10.53 0.45 7.90
N GLN A 394 -10.06 0.21 6.67
CA GLN A 394 -9.98 1.23 5.63
C GLN A 394 -10.61 0.76 4.33
N VAL A 395 -11.11 1.71 3.54
CA VAL A 395 -11.69 1.46 2.21
C VAL A 395 -11.00 2.35 1.17
N SER A 396 -10.71 1.79 -0.01
CA SER A 396 -10.30 2.51 -1.23
C SER A 396 -11.23 2.19 -2.38
N ASP A 397 -11.66 3.22 -3.11
CA ASP A 397 -12.38 3.09 -4.37
C ASP A 397 -11.58 3.71 -5.53
N VAL A 398 -11.15 2.88 -6.48
CA VAL A 398 -10.37 3.32 -7.64
C VAL A 398 -11.06 2.90 -8.94
N GLY A 399 -11.23 3.86 -9.83
CA GLY A 399 -11.68 3.66 -11.20
C GLY A 399 -10.51 3.66 -12.18
N TYR A 400 -10.62 2.86 -13.24
CA TYR A 400 -9.65 2.81 -14.34
C TYR A 400 -10.37 2.93 -15.68
N GLY A 401 -10.00 3.93 -16.48
CA GLY A 401 -10.31 3.98 -17.90
C GLY A 401 -9.11 3.49 -18.70
N THR A 402 -9.32 2.69 -19.75
CA THR A 402 -8.23 2.21 -20.60
C THR A 402 -8.60 2.39 -22.06
N LEU A 403 -7.70 2.95 -22.86
CA LEU A 403 -7.81 3.04 -24.31
C LEU A 403 -6.59 2.40 -24.94
N GLY A 404 -6.78 1.52 -25.92
CA GLY A 404 -5.65 0.84 -26.53
C GLY A 404 -5.92 0.27 -27.90
N ILE A 405 -4.87 -0.31 -28.45
CA ILE A 405 -4.87 -1.01 -29.72
C ILE A 405 -4.12 -2.33 -29.57
N ARG A 406 -4.64 -3.38 -30.20
CA ARG A 406 -4.01 -4.69 -30.29
C ARG A 406 -3.76 -5.01 -31.75
N ILE A 407 -2.66 -5.70 -32.02
CA ILE A 407 -2.33 -6.23 -33.34
C ILE A 407 -1.90 -7.69 -33.21
N ALA A 408 -2.27 -8.49 -34.19
CA ALA A 408 -1.84 -9.89 -34.28
C ALA A 408 -1.73 -10.33 -35.74
N LYS A 409 -0.92 -11.35 -35.98
CA LYS A 409 -0.79 -11.99 -37.30
C LYS A 409 -0.49 -13.47 -37.14
N ASP A 410 -1.16 -14.30 -37.93
CA ASP A 410 -0.92 -15.74 -37.97
C ASP A 410 0.16 -16.10 -38.99
N PHE A 411 1.04 -17.04 -38.61
CA PHE A 411 2.05 -17.65 -39.46
C PHE A 411 1.88 -19.17 -39.43
N ALA A 412 1.56 -19.74 -40.59
CA ALA A 412 1.50 -21.19 -40.75
C ALA A 412 2.91 -21.80 -40.62
N MET A 413 3.04 -22.83 -39.77
CA MET A 413 4.30 -23.54 -39.56
C MET A 413 4.36 -24.83 -40.39
N GLN A 414 5.58 -25.27 -40.72
CA GLN A 414 5.79 -26.62 -41.25
C GLN A 414 5.37 -27.65 -40.18
N GLY A 415 4.36 -28.46 -40.48
CA GLY A 415 3.78 -29.43 -39.53
C GLY A 415 2.34 -29.14 -39.09
N GLY A 416 1.70 -28.09 -39.62
CA GLY A 416 0.26 -27.84 -39.45
C GLY A 416 -0.12 -27.03 -38.20
N GLY A 417 0.84 -26.51 -37.45
CA GLY A 417 0.62 -25.55 -36.37
C GLY A 417 0.54 -24.10 -36.87
N ILE A 418 -0.02 -23.22 -36.04
CA ILE A 418 -0.08 -21.77 -36.27
C ILE A 418 0.71 -21.07 -35.17
N LEU A 419 1.62 -20.18 -35.57
CA LEU A 419 2.33 -19.26 -34.68
C LEU A 419 1.73 -17.87 -34.80
N THR A 420 1.34 -17.27 -33.68
CA THR A 420 0.66 -15.98 -33.64
C THR A 420 1.41 -15.00 -32.75
N PRO A 421 2.34 -14.20 -33.29
CA PRO A 421 2.81 -12.99 -32.64
C PRO A 421 1.68 -11.98 -32.45
N ARG A 422 1.66 -11.38 -31.25
CA ARG A 422 0.72 -10.34 -30.88
C ARG A 422 1.41 -9.22 -30.11
N ALA A 423 0.88 -8.02 -30.23
CA ALA A 423 1.29 -6.87 -29.44
C ALA A 423 0.09 -6.00 -29.08
N ALA A 424 0.17 -5.32 -27.93
CA ALA A 424 -0.79 -4.32 -27.53
C ALA A 424 -0.09 -3.09 -26.94
N LEU A 425 -0.67 -1.93 -27.21
CA LEU A 425 -0.32 -0.67 -26.56
C LEU A 425 -1.59 -0.03 -26.02
N ALA A 426 -1.57 0.38 -24.76
CA ALA A 426 -2.70 1.05 -24.15
C ALA A 426 -2.25 2.18 -23.21
N TRP A 427 -3.12 3.17 -23.09
CA TRP A 427 -3.06 4.19 -22.05
C TRP A 427 -4.16 3.90 -21.03
N GLN A 428 -3.77 3.86 -19.76
CA GLN A 428 -4.67 3.72 -18.64
C GLN A 428 -4.68 5.01 -17.82
N TYR A 429 -5.89 5.47 -17.50
CA TYR A 429 -6.16 6.60 -16.63
C TYR A 429 -6.84 6.09 -15.35
N ALA A 430 -6.19 6.27 -14.20
CA ALA A 430 -6.75 5.95 -12.89
C ALA A 430 -7.39 7.19 -12.25
N PHE A 431 -8.48 7.01 -11.49
CA PHE A 431 -9.18 8.10 -10.79
C PHE A 431 -9.86 7.59 -9.51
N GLY A 432 -10.23 8.50 -8.60
CA GLY A 432 -10.75 8.16 -7.27
C GLY A 432 -9.65 8.24 -6.21
N ASP A 433 -9.58 7.23 -5.34
CA ASP A 433 -8.66 7.22 -4.20
C ASP A 433 -7.23 6.79 -4.60
N LEU A 434 -6.50 7.70 -5.27
CA LEU A 434 -5.14 7.42 -5.75
C LEU A 434 -4.05 7.60 -4.69
N ASN A 435 -4.32 8.34 -3.62
CA ASN A 435 -3.35 8.61 -2.55
C ASN A 435 -3.78 7.87 -1.28
N PRO A 436 -3.28 6.66 -1.01
CA PRO A 436 -3.70 5.90 0.16
C PRO A 436 -3.19 6.56 1.45
N GLY A 437 -4.09 6.74 2.42
CA GLY A 437 -3.76 7.15 3.78
C GLY A 437 -4.34 6.19 4.80
N THR A 438 -3.62 5.94 5.89
CA THR A 438 -4.09 5.14 7.02
C THR A 438 -4.04 5.95 8.31
N THR A 439 -5.07 5.85 9.14
CA THR A 439 -5.08 6.49 10.46
C THR A 439 -4.62 5.49 11.50
N LEU A 440 -3.56 5.82 12.22
CA LEU A 440 -2.87 4.97 13.17
C LEU A 440 -2.80 5.65 14.53
N SER A 441 -2.58 4.85 15.57
CA SER A 441 -2.20 5.33 16.90
C SER A 441 -1.27 4.34 17.59
N PHE A 442 -0.49 4.83 18.56
CA PHE A 442 0.32 3.94 19.41
C PHE A 442 -0.59 3.13 20.32
N ALA A 443 -0.61 1.80 20.13
CA ALA A 443 -1.56 0.89 20.76
C ALA A 443 -1.58 0.99 22.30
N ALA A 444 -0.43 1.22 22.92
CA ALA A 444 -0.27 1.26 24.37
C ALA A 444 -0.43 2.65 25.01
N LEU A 445 -0.67 3.72 24.23
CA LEU A 445 -0.74 5.09 24.74
C LEU A 445 -2.13 5.73 24.71
N GLY A 446 -3.12 5.09 24.06
CA GLY A 446 -4.53 5.49 24.12
C GLY A 446 -4.77 6.95 23.73
N GLY A 447 -5.06 7.21 22.45
CA GLY A 447 -5.22 8.58 21.94
C GLY A 447 -3.93 9.14 21.36
N SER A 448 -4.06 10.20 20.55
CA SER A 448 -3.03 10.72 19.61
C SER A 448 -2.95 9.91 18.32
N ALA A 449 -4.05 9.92 17.56
CA ALA A 449 -4.07 9.38 16.21
C ALA A 449 -3.28 10.27 15.25
N PHE A 450 -2.66 9.67 14.25
CA PHE A 450 -1.98 10.35 13.16
C PHE A 450 -2.24 9.62 11.85
N THR A 451 -2.09 10.32 10.73
CA THR A 451 -2.26 9.73 9.40
C THR A 451 -0.91 9.49 8.75
N ALA A 452 -0.68 8.26 8.30
CA ALA A 452 0.45 7.91 7.45
C ALA A 452 -0.03 7.71 6.02
N SER A 453 0.62 8.37 5.07
CA SER A 453 0.34 8.23 3.64
C SER A 453 1.31 7.22 3.02
N GLY A 454 0.82 6.44 2.07
CA GLY A 454 1.62 5.49 1.30
C GLY A 454 1.97 6.02 -0.07
N VAL A 455 2.66 5.21 -0.87
CA VAL A 455 2.96 5.55 -2.27
C VAL A 455 1.68 5.72 -3.09
N PRO A 456 1.56 6.79 -3.90
CA PRO A 456 0.39 7.02 -4.72
C PRO A 456 0.29 6.04 -5.89
N LEU A 457 -0.95 5.76 -6.32
CA LEU A 457 -1.22 5.08 -7.58
C LEU A 457 -1.01 6.04 -8.75
N SER A 458 -0.31 5.57 -9.78
CA SER A 458 -0.07 6.34 -10.99
C SER A 458 -1.36 6.66 -11.74
N GLU A 459 -1.65 7.96 -11.91
CA GLU A 459 -2.85 8.43 -12.60
C GLU A 459 -2.81 8.09 -14.10
N ASN A 460 -1.64 8.20 -14.73
CA ASN A 460 -1.45 7.96 -16.16
C ASN A 460 -0.38 6.88 -16.38
N THR A 461 -0.80 5.74 -16.92
CA THR A 461 0.07 4.59 -17.14
C THR A 461 0.06 4.15 -18.60
N ALA A 462 1.25 3.99 -19.18
CA ALA A 462 1.43 3.32 -20.46
C ALA A 462 1.57 1.81 -20.24
N LEU A 463 0.77 1.02 -20.97
CA LEU A 463 0.75 -0.43 -20.91
C LEU A 463 1.24 -1.00 -22.24
N ILE A 464 2.19 -1.92 -22.18
CA ILE A 464 2.75 -2.63 -23.35
C ILE A 464 2.60 -4.13 -23.10
N ASP A 465 2.05 -4.85 -24.07
CA ASP A 465 2.01 -6.33 -24.08
C ASP A 465 2.65 -6.83 -25.38
N ILE A 466 3.59 -7.75 -25.28
CA ILE A 466 4.16 -8.45 -26.44
C ILE A 466 4.12 -9.94 -26.14
N GLY A 467 3.52 -10.72 -27.06
CA GLY A 467 3.33 -12.14 -26.86
C GLY A 467 3.42 -12.98 -28.13
N LEU A 468 3.52 -14.28 -27.91
CA LEU A 468 3.54 -15.33 -28.91
C LEU A 468 2.62 -16.45 -28.46
N ASP A 469 1.66 -16.81 -29.31
CA ASP A 469 0.78 -17.97 -29.11
C ASP A 469 1.11 -19.05 -30.14
N LEU A 470 1.05 -20.31 -29.74
CA LEU A 470 1.32 -21.49 -30.56
C LEU A 470 0.15 -22.46 -30.48
N GLN A 471 -0.50 -22.71 -31.62
CA GLN A 471 -1.50 -23.76 -31.77
C GLN A 471 -0.82 -25.11 -31.96
N ILE A 472 -1.11 -26.05 -31.05
CA ILE A 472 -0.59 -27.42 -31.05
C ILE A 472 -1.73 -28.39 -31.37
N GLY A 473 -1.74 -28.93 -32.58
CA GLY A 473 -2.83 -29.76 -33.07
C GLY A 473 -4.14 -28.96 -33.22
N THR A 474 -5.29 -29.60 -33.02
CA THR A 474 -6.62 -28.99 -33.24
C THR A 474 -7.30 -28.47 -31.97
N SER A 475 -6.74 -28.76 -30.78
CA SER A 475 -7.46 -28.59 -29.51
C SER A 475 -6.69 -27.87 -28.40
N MET A 476 -5.39 -27.57 -28.60
CA MET A 476 -4.53 -26.98 -27.57
C MET A 476 -3.80 -25.75 -28.09
N THR A 477 -3.78 -24.68 -27.28
CA THR A 477 -3.00 -23.46 -27.55
C THR A 477 -2.16 -23.12 -26.32
N ALA A 478 -0.87 -22.86 -26.54
CA ALA A 478 0.07 -22.42 -25.52
C ALA A 478 0.59 -21.01 -25.87
N GLY A 479 0.64 -20.12 -24.89
CA GLY A 479 1.02 -18.71 -25.10
C GLY A 479 1.99 -18.20 -24.05
N ILE A 480 2.86 -17.28 -24.45
CA ILE A 480 3.74 -16.54 -23.55
C ILE A 480 3.69 -15.04 -23.89
N SER A 481 3.71 -14.18 -22.88
CA SER A 481 3.79 -12.73 -23.07
C SER A 481 4.57 -12.02 -21.98
N TYR A 482 5.19 -10.91 -22.37
CA TYR A 482 5.75 -9.90 -21.48
C TYR A 482 4.78 -8.72 -21.42
N VAL A 483 4.51 -8.22 -20.21
CA VAL A 483 3.71 -7.01 -19.98
C VAL A 483 4.53 -5.99 -19.21
N GLY A 484 4.58 -4.77 -19.70
CA GLY A 484 5.21 -3.64 -19.03
C GLY A 484 4.18 -2.56 -18.68
N GLN A 485 4.29 -2.01 -17.47
CA GLN A 485 3.56 -0.80 -17.08
C GLN A 485 4.55 0.30 -16.72
N PHE A 486 4.38 1.46 -17.34
CA PHE A 486 5.28 2.59 -17.18
C PHE A 486 4.48 3.87 -16.91
N ALA A 487 4.78 4.49 -15.78
CA ALA A 487 4.31 5.81 -15.39
C ALA A 487 5.49 6.63 -14.85
N SER A 488 5.25 7.87 -14.45
CA SER A 488 6.30 8.72 -13.84
C SER A 488 6.87 8.10 -12.56
N GLU A 489 6.01 7.51 -11.73
CA GLU A 489 6.36 6.94 -10.42
C GLU A 489 6.21 5.41 -10.37
N THR A 490 5.87 4.73 -11.47
CA THR A 490 5.66 3.27 -11.44
C THR A 490 6.37 2.60 -12.60
N ARG A 491 7.11 1.53 -12.28
CA ARG A 491 7.73 0.63 -13.26
C ARG A 491 7.44 -0.80 -12.87
N GLN A 492 6.70 -1.51 -13.72
CA GLN A 492 6.30 -2.88 -13.46
C GLN A 492 6.55 -3.74 -14.68
N ASN A 493 7.07 -4.95 -14.45
CA ASN A 493 7.42 -5.91 -15.48
C ASN A 493 6.81 -7.27 -15.13
N ASP A 494 6.13 -7.88 -16.09
CA ASP A 494 5.44 -9.14 -15.87
C ASP A 494 5.72 -10.14 -16.99
N VAL A 495 5.68 -11.42 -16.63
CA VAL A 495 5.70 -12.55 -17.56
C VAL A 495 4.47 -13.40 -17.31
N ARG A 496 3.77 -13.77 -18.39
CA ARG A 496 2.55 -14.58 -18.34
C ARG A 496 2.68 -15.77 -19.28
N GLY A 497 2.30 -16.95 -18.81
CA GLY A 497 2.20 -18.18 -19.58
C GLY A 497 0.77 -18.70 -19.53
N THR A 498 0.17 -19.00 -20.69
CA THR A 498 -1.23 -19.46 -20.80
C THR A 498 -1.30 -20.79 -21.52
N LEU A 499 -2.17 -21.68 -21.04
CA LEU A 499 -2.53 -22.93 -21.67
C LEU A 499 -4.05 -23.03 -21.75
N SER A 500 -4.59 -23.35 -22.93
CA SER A 500 -6.02 -23.59 -23.13
C SER A 500 -6.27 -24.91 -23.84
N TRP A 501 -7.31 -25.62 -23.41
CA TRP A 501 -7.72 -26.90 -23.98
C TRP A 501 -9.25 -26.91 -24.22
N ARG A 502 -9.63 -27.27 -25.44
CA ARG A 502 -11.03 -27.45 -25.87
C ARG A 502 -11.39 -28.94 -26.00
N PHE A 503 -12.54 -29.33 -25.45
CA PHE A 503 -13.06 -30.70 -25.47
C PHE A 503 -14.16 -30.88 -26.51
#